data_AF-X1B7L3-F1
#
_entry.id   AF-X1B7L3-F1
#
_cell.length_a   1.000
_cell.length_b   1.000
_cell.length_c   1.000
_cell.angle_alpha   90.00
_cell.angle_beta   90.00
_cell.angle_gamma   90.00
#
_symmetry.space_group_name_H-M   'P 1'
#
loop_
_entity.id
_entity.type
_entity.pdbx_description
1 polymer ?
#
loop_
_entity_poly.entity_id
_entity_poly.type
_entity_poly.pdbx_seq_one_letter_code
_entity_poly.pdbx_strand_id
1 'polypeptide(L)'
;MRNIIVLTGVILLNSAFIPAQDTLFFENFDASPGEKPPDWTTELEGPPASKWDFVNGGGTKDPGIPGSRRPPSAYSDTVNALFFFESLGSESEYLITPPIDLEFAVKTELRFRHAQREGNLGPGLANDELRVYYNTHIDSPWVETRKIGEYTDAVEEWTEQTILI
;
A
#
# COMPACT_ATOMS: atom_id res chain seq x y z
N MET A 1 -25.22 -20.53 -64.58
CA MET A 1 -24.91 -19.21 -64.00
C MET A 1 -25.11 -19.32 -62.50
N ARG A 2 -24.05 -19.10 -61.71
CA ARG A 2 -24.01 -19.39 -60.26
C ARG A 2 -24.06 -18.05 -59.52
N ASN A 3 -25.15 -17.79 -58.81
CA ASN A 3 -25.33 -16.55 -58.06
C ASN A 3 -24.53 -16.62 -56.76
N ILE A 4 -23.61 -15.68 -56.57
CA ILE A 4 -22.88 -15.49 -55.30
C ILE A 4 -23.58 -14.34 -54.57
N ILE A 5 -24.12 -14.62 -53.38
CA ILE A 5 -24.65 -13.61 -52.48
C ILE A 5 -23.54 -13.25 -51.50
N VAL A 6 -23.12 -11.99 -51.51
CA VAL A 6 -22.17 -11.44 -50.53
C VAL A 6 -22.98 -10.74 -49.44
N LEU A 7 -22.90 -11.26 -48.21
CA LEU A 7 -23.49 -10.62 -47.06
C LEU A 7 -22.43 -9.73 -46.41
N THR A 8 -22.60 -8.41 -46.49
CA THR A 8 -21.70 -7.45 -45.83
C THR A 8 -22.29 -7.08 -44.48
N GLY A 9 -21.72 -7.60 -43.39
CA GLY A 9 -22.08 -7.22 -42.03
C GLY A 9 -21.26 -6.02 -41.56
N VAL A 10 -21.93 -4.91 -41.23
CA VAL A 10 -21.30 -3.77 -40.56
C VAL A 10 -21.27 -4.06 -39.06
N ILE A 11 -20.07 -4.25 -38.50
CA ILE A 11 -19.87 -4.31 -37.04
C ILE A 11 -19.82 -2.87 -36.53
N LEU A 12 -20.90 -2.44 -35.88
CA LEU A 12 -20.90 -1.20 -35.10
C LEU A 12 -20.18 -1.49 -33.77
N LEU A 13 -18.90 -1.12 -33.70
CA LEU A 13 -18.14 -1.09 -32.45
C LEU A 13 -18.65 0.09 -31.63
N ASN A 14 -19.59 -0.17 -30.70
CA ASN A 14 -19.90 0.78 -29.64
C ASN A 14 -18.66 0.92 -28.75
N SER A 15 -17.90 1.99 -28.96
CA SER A 15 -16.88 2.44 -28.01
C SER A 15 -17.63 3.05 -26.82
N ALA A 16 -18.10 2.20 -25.90
CA ALA A 16 -18.52 2.70 -24.60
C ALA A 16 -17.29 3.38 -23.98
N PHE A 17 -17.37 4.71 -23.80
CA PHE A 17 -16.46 5.41 -22.91
C PHE A 17 -16.68 4.79 -21.53
N ILE A 18 -15.76 3.92 -21.11
CA ILE A 18 -15.69 3.52 -19.70
C ILE A 18 -15.20 4.78 -18.97
N PRO A 19 -16.02 5.43 -18.11
CA PRO A 19 -15.49 6.51 -17.28
C PRO A 19 -14.28 5.99 -16.52
N ALA A 20 -13.19 6.76 -16.55
CA ALA A 20 -12.03 6.49 -15.72
C ALA A 20 -12.50 6.42 -14.26
N GLN A 21 -11.98 5.46 -13.50
CA GLN A 21 -12.24 5.38 -12.08
C GLN A 21 -11.71 6.64 -11.41
N ASP A 22 -12.58 7.41 -10.76
CA ASP A 22 -12.16 8.60 -10.01
C ASP A 22 -11.23 8.17 -8.87
N THR A 23 -10.10 8.87 -8.74
CA THR A 23 -9.19 8.67 -7.60
C THR A 23 -9.73 9.45 -6.41
N LEU A 24 -10.34 8.76 -5.46
CA LEU A 24 -10.95 9.36 -4.28
C LEU A 24 -9.91 9.84 -3.25
N PHE A 25 -8.75 9.18 -3.21
CA PHE A 25 -7.66 9.51 -2.31
C PHE A 25 -6.33 9.10 -2.95
N PHE A 26 -5.29 9.92 -2.80
CA PHE A 26 -3.96 9.65 -3.33
C PHE A 26 -2.90 10.20 -2.38
N GLU A 27 -1.90 9.37 -2.08
CA GLU A 27 -0.71 9.74 -1.33
C GLU A 27 0.50 9.04 -1.93
N ASN A 28 1.58 9.78 -2.16
CA ASN A 28 2.85 9.27 -2.67
C ASN A 28 4.05 9.60 -1.77
N PHE A 29 3.80 10.23 -0.61
CA PHE A 29 4.72 10.61 0.45
C PHE A 29 5.82 11.63 0.10
N ASP A 30 6.00 12.01 -1.18
CA ASP A 30 7.12 12.85 -1.62
C ASP A 30 7.25 14.19 -0.88
N ALA A 31 6.12 14.75 -0.45
CA ALA A 31 6.06 16.02 0.27
C ALA A 31 6.39 15.90 1.78
N SER A 32 6.64 14.69 2.30
CA SER A 32 6.72 14.41 3.73
C SER A 32 7.99 13.62 4.13
N PRO A 33 9.21 14.14 3.86
CA PRO A 33 10.44 13.46 4.27
C PRO A 33 10.62 13.49 5.79
N GLY A 34 10.80 12.33 6.40
CA GLY A 34 11.07 12.13 7.83
C GLY A 34 9.87 12.26 8.78
N GLU A 35 8.70 12.65 8.27
CA GLU A 35 7.47 12.81 9.06
C GLU A 35 6.26 12.36 8.24
N LYS A 36 5.20 11.91 8.93
CA LYS A 36 3.95 11.53 8.26
C LYS A 36 3.30 12.74 7.56
N PRO A 37 2.53 12.54 6.48
CA PRO A 37 1.82 13.64 5.83
C PRO A 37 0.84 14.36 6.77
N PRO A 38 0.45 15.61 6.43
CA PRO A 38 -0.57 16.34 7.17
C PRO A 38 -1.85 15.53 7.35
N ASP A 39 -2.50 15.66 8.50
CA ASP A 39 -3.78 15.02 8.86
C ASP A 39 -3.76 13.47 8.98
N TRP A 40 -2.65 12.80 8.64
CA TRP A 40 -2.45 11.41 9.02
C TRP A 40 -2.19 11.31 10.52
N THR A 41 -2.57 10.21 11.15
CA THR A 41 -2.30 9.93 12.57
C THR A 41 -1.64 8.57 12.73
N THR A 42 -1.12 8.30 13.93
CA THR A 42 -0.66 6.96 14.30
C THR A 42 -1.27 6.53 15.63
N GLU A 43 -1.42 5.22 15.81
CA GLU A 43 -1.90 4.60 17.05
C GLU A 43 -1.09 3.35 17.37
N LEU A 44 -1.05 2.98 18.66
CA LEU A 44 -0.17 1.98 19.26
C LEU A 44 1.30 2.39 19.25
N GLU A 45 1.82 2.73 20.43
CA GLU A 45 3.23 3.07 20.60
C GLU A 45 3.97 1.86 21.16
N GLY A 46 4.72 1.18 20.29
CA GLY A 46 5.89 0.42 20.71
C GLY A 46 6.94 1.35 21.35
N PRO A 47 8.16 0.88 21.63
CA PRO A 47 9.24 1.79 22.01
C PRO A 47 9.40 2.90 20.95
N PRO A 48 9.87 4.12 21.28
CA PRO A 48 9.90 5.27 20.35
C PRO A 48 10.63 5.05 19.01
N ALA A 49 11.44 4.00 18.91
CA ALA A 49 12.14 3.58 17.70
C ALA A 49 11.33 2.65 16.79
N SER A 50 10.22 2.09 17.28
CA SER A 50 9.29 1.24 16.54
C SER A 50 8.12 2.06 16.01
N LYS A 51 8.40 2.90 15.02
CA LYS A 51 7.41 3.78 14.40
C LYS A 51 7.59 3.87 12.89
N TRP A 52 6.55 4.34 12.21
CA TRP A 52 6.62 4.72 10.79
C TRP A 52 7.59 5.88 10.59
N ASP A 53 8.45 5.73 9.59
CA ASP A 53 9.39 6.73 9.09
C ASP A 53 9.13 6.95 7.60
N PHE A 54 9.59 8.08 7.07
CA PHE A 54 9.29 8.51 5.70
C PHE A 54 10.59 8.82 4.97
N VAL A 55 11.16 7.78 4.36
CA VAL A 55 12.53 7.80 3.86
C VAL A 55 12.62 7.24 2.45
N ASN A 56 13.72 7.54 1.76
CA ASN A 56 13.98 6.99 0.45
C ASN A 56 14.35 5.50 0.58
N GLY A 57 13.50 4.59 0.09
CA GLY A 57 13.74 3.15 0.07
C GLY A 57 13.32 2.43 1.34
N GLY A 58 13.74 1.17 1.48
CA GLY A 58 13.38 0.34 2.62
C GLY A 58 14.40 0.33 3.75
N GLY A 59 14.23 -0.63 4.65
CA GLY A 59 15.04 -0.80 5.86
C GLY A 59 16.51 -1.07 5.59
N THR A 60 17.38 -0.60 6.49
CA THR A 60 18.82 -0.87 6.49
C THR A 60 19.45 -0.57 7.85
N LYS A 61 20.53 -1.27 8.18
CA LYS A 61 21.38 -0.95 9.36
C LYS A 61 22.42 0.12 9.06
N ASP A 62 22.71 0.37 7.78
CA ASP A 62 23.80 1.23 7.34
C ASP A 62 23.32 2.27 6.30
N PRO A 63 22.45 3.22 6.68
CA PRO A 63 21.84 4.16 5.74
C PRO A 63 22.84 5.10 5.05
N GLY A 64 24.05 5.24 5.59
CA GLY A 64 25.13 6.01 4.96
C GLY A 64 25.84 5.30 3.80
N ILE A 65 25.60 4.00 3.59
CA ILE A 65 26.18 3.24 2.49
C ILE A 65 25.23 3.30 1.28
N PRO A 66 25.65 3.86 0.12
CA PRO A 66 24.81 3.91 -1.06
C PRO A 66 24.28 2.52 -1.47
N GLY A 67 22.96 2.41 -1.66
CA GLY A 67 22.31 1.16 -2.08
C GLY A 67 22.22 0.08 -0.98
N SER A 68 22.46 0.41 0.29
CA SER A 68 22.30 -0.54 1.42
C SER A 68 20.84 -0.82 1.79
N ARG A 69 19.92 0.03 1.34
CA ARG A 69 18.48 -0.09 1.59
C ARG A 69 17.84 -1.20 0.77
N ARG A 70 16.72 -1.72 1.27
CA ARG A 70 15.99 -2.84 0.66
C ARG A 70 14.48 -2.57 0.71
N PRO A 71 13.85 -2.08 -0.37
CA PRO A 71 14.44 -1.71 -1.68
C PRO A 71 15.43 -0.53 -1.60
N PRO A 72 16.35 -0.37 -2.58
CA PRO A 72 17.40 0.66 -2.53
C PRO A 72 16.88 2.09 -2.68
N SER A 73 15.67 2.27 -3.22
CA SER A 73 15.01 3.57 -3.40
C SER A 73 13.50 3.47 -3.20
N ALA A 74 12.88 4.60 -2.93
CA ALA A 74 11.43 4.75 -2.86
C ALA A 74 10.78 4.44 -4.21
N TYR A 75 9.50 4.09 -4.17
CA TYR A 75 8.72 3.84 -5.38
C TYR A 75 8.39 5.13 -6.15
N SER A 76 7.99 6.18 -5.43
CA SER A 76 7.51 7.48 -5.94
C SER A 76 8.60 8.53 -6.14
N ASP A 77 9.87 8.12 -6.16
CA ASP A 77 11.08 8.94 -6.32
C ASP A 77 11.70 9.49 -5.02
N THR A 78 10.96 10.16 -4.13
CA THR A 78 11.59 10.88 -2.99
C THR A 78 11.61 10.05 -1.71
N VAL A 79 10.44 9.69 -1.19
CA VAL A 79 10.29 8.90 0.05
C VAL A 79 9.08 7.97 -0.01
N ASN A 80 9.09 6.92 0.81
CA ASN A 80 7.94 6.07 1.09
C ASN A 80 7.78 5.94 2.61
N ALA A 81 6.60 5.52 3.06
CA ALA A 81 6.42 5.05 4.42
C ALA A 81 7.25 3.77 4.65
N LEU A 82 7.96 3.71 5.77
CA LEU A 82 8.80 2.59 6.19
C LEU A 82 8.50 2.29 7.65
N PHE A 83 8.13 1.04 7.94
CA PHE A 83 8.19 0.49 9.27
C PHE A 83 9.37 -0.48 9.32
N PHE A 84 10.39 -0.19 10.12
CA PHE A 84 11.57 -1.04 10.26
C PHE A 84 12.08 -0.96 11.69
N PHE A 85 11.89 -2.04 12.45
CA PHE A 85 12.37 -2.16 13.81
C PHE A 85 12.76 -3.60 14.10
N GLU A 86 14.01 -3.83 14.47
CA GLU A 86 14.50 -5.19 14.74
C GLU A 86 14.28 -5.55 16.21
N SER A 87 13.32 -6.43 16.45
CA SER A 87 12.99 -6.96 17.78
C SER A 87 12.50 -8.41 17.66
N LEU A 88 12.44 -9.09 18.81
CA LEU A 88 11.75 -10.38 18.95
C LEU A 88 10.34 -10.21 19.55
N GLY A 89 9.88 -8.95 19.66
CA GLY A 89 8.58 -8.61 20.20
C GLY A 89 7.49 -8.69 19.14
N SER A 90 6.34 -8.11 19.47
CA SER A 90 5.21 -7.93 18.55
C SER A 90 4.90 -6.46 18.39
N GLU A 91 5.95 -5.67 18.16
CA GLU A 91 5.84 -4.25 17.95
C GLU A 91 5.02 -3.97 16.69
N SER A 92 4.09 -3.03 16.82
CA SER A 92 3.18 -2.64 15.75
C SER A 92 2.77 -1.19 15.95
N GLU A 93 2.49 -0.50 14.85
CA GLU A 93 1.94 0.84 14.85
C GLU A 93 0.98 0.95 13.66
N TYR A 94 -0.20 1.52 13.89
CA TYR A 94 -1.11 1.88 12.82
C TYR A 94 -0.67 3.20 12.19
N LEU A 95 -0.58 3.24 10.87
CA LEU A 95 -0.52 4.48 10.10
C LEU A 95 -1.90 4.75 9.50
N ILE A 96 -2.53 5.84 9.94
CA ILE A 96 -3.96 6.09 9.73
C ILE A 96 -4.11 7.28 8.78
N THR A 97 -4.87 7.07 7.70
CA THR A 97 -5.19 8.11 6.73
C THR A 97 -6.15 9.16 7.33
N PRO A 98 -6.24 10.36 6.74
CA PRO A 98 -7.40 11.21 6.95
C PRO A 98 -8.70 10.47 6.58
N PRO A 99 -9.87 10.91 7.08
CA PRO A 99 -11.15 10.35 6.66
C PRO A 99 -11.34 10.44 5.14
N ILE A 100 -11.67 9.32 4.51
CA ILE A 100 -11.93 9.23 3.07
C ILE A 100 -13.44 9.12 2.86
N ASP A 101 -14.00 10.01 2.05
CA ASP A 101 -15.41 9.97 1.68
C ASP A 101 -15.66 8.94 0.57
N LEU A 102 -16.47 7.92 0.90
CA LEU A 102 -16.83 6.83 0.00
C LEU A 102 -18.35 6.78 -0.28
N GLU A 103 -19.14 7.82 0.07
CA GLU A 103 -20.61 7.78 0.06
C GLU A 103 -21.23 7.31 -1.27
N PHE A 104 -20.60 7.64 -2.40
CA PHE A 104 -21.08 7.29 -3.74
C PHE A 104 -20.20 6.29 -4.48
N ALA A 105 -19.24 5.69 -3.78
CA ALA A 105 -18.31 4.77 -4.38
C ALA A 105 -18.94 3.36 -4.50
N VAL A 106 -18.97 2.81 -5.72
CA VAL A 106 -19.73 1.58 -6.03
C VAL A 106 -18.83 0.33 -6.06
N LYS A 107 -17.56 0.49 -6.42
CA LYS A 107 -16.54 -0.57 -6.51
C LYS A 107 -15.18 0.05 -6.24
N THR A 108 -14.92 0.38 -4.99
CA THR A 108 -13.68 1.06 -4.62
C THR A 108 -12.55 0.05 -4.53
N GLU A 109 -11.37 0.44 -5.00
CA GLU A 109 -10.17 -0.36 -4.84
C GLU A 109 -9.13 0.47 -4.10
N LEU A 110 -8.48 -0.13 -3.12
CA LEU A 110 -7.24 0.38 -2.57
C LEU A 110 -6.08 -0.24 -3.32
N ARG A 111 -5.23 0.61 -3.89
CA ARG A 111 -4.02 0.23 -4.61
C ARG A 111 -2.82 0.89 -3.96
N PHE A 112 -1.78 0.10 -3.68
CA PHE A 112 -0.55 0.60 -3.08
C PHE A 112 0.65 -0.24 -3.50
N ARG A 113 1.84 0.34 -3.36
CA ARG A 113 3.11 -0.34 -3.64
C ARG A 113 3.71 -0.81 -2.34
N HIS A 114 4.08 -2.08 -2.30
CA HIS A 114 4.52 -2.76 -1.09
C HIS A 114 5.79 -3.55 -1.34
N ALA A 115 6.71 -3.47 -0.40
CA ALA A 115 7.85 -4.37 -0.28
C ALA A 115 8.05 -4.66 1.20
N GLN A 116 8.33 -5.92 1.53
CA GLN A 116 8.45 -6.45 2.87
C GLN A 116 9.48 -7.56 2.82
N ARG A 117 10.57 -7.47 3.58
CA ARG A 117 11.60 -8.51 3.55
C ARG A 117 11.56 -9.33 4.82
N GLU A 118 11.95 -10.58 4.67
CA GLU A 118 12.30 -11.41 5.82
C GLU A 118 13.48 -10.76 6.56
N GLY A 119 13.30 -10.54 7.86
CA GLY A 119 14.31 -10.05 8.76
C GLY A 119 15.44 -11.08 8.98
N ASN A 120 16.54 -10.62 9.54
CA ASN A 120 17.77 -11.43 9.64
C ASN A 120 17.88 -12.25 10.93
N LEU A 121 16.78 -12.46 11.67
CA LEU A 121 16.80 -13.17 12.97
C LEU A 121 16.68 -14.70 12.81
N GLY A 122 16.54 -15.20 11.58
CA GLY A 122 16.52 -16.61 11.24
C GLY A 122 15.33 -16.99 10.35
N PRO A 123 15.41 -18.09 9.59
CA PRO A 123 14.37 -18.47 8.64
C PRO A 123 13.02 -18.70 9.35
N GLY A 124 11.98 -18.00 8.90
CA GLY A 124 10.61 -18.09 9.43
C GLY A 124 10.42 -17.45 10.80
N LEU A 125 11.42 -16.75 11.34
CA LEU A 125 11.39 -16.15 12.68
C LEU A 125 11.26 -14.62 12.66
N ALA A 126 11.28 -13.99 11.48
CA ALA A 126 11.42 -12.53 11.38
C ALA A 126 10.70 -11.93 10.17
N ASN A 127 9.52 -12.43 9.82
CA ASN A 127 8.72 -11.75 8.80
C ASN A 127 7.95 -10.60 9.46
N ASP A 128 8.14 -9.39 8.95
CA ASP A 128 7.20 -8.30 9.20
C ASP A 128 5.83 -8.69 8.61
N GLU A 129 4.76 -8.11 9.14
CA GLU A 129 3.40 -8.35 8.66
C GLU A 129 2.70 -7.01 8.43
N LEU A 130 2.22 -6.78 7.21
CA LEU A 130 1.33 -5.67 6.92
C LEU A 130 -0.13 -6.14 6.97
N ARG A 131 -0.96 -5.45 7.75
CA ARG A 131 -2.40 -5.65 7.78
C ARG A 131 -3.10 -4.33 7.48
N VAL A 132 -4.13 -4.39 6.65
CA VAL A 132 -4.92 -3.23 6.23
C VAL A 132 -6.31 -3.37 6.81
N TYR A 133 -6.76 -2.34 7.50
CA TYR A 133 -8.07 -2.27 8.14
C TYR A 133 -8.82 -1.05 7.64
N TYR A 134 -10.15 -1.08 7.78
CA TYR A 134 -10.97 0.12 7.67
C TYR A 134 -11.63 0.43 9.00
N ASN A 135 -11.98 1.70 9.17
CA ASN A 135 -12.76 2.14 10.31
C ASN A 135 -13.81 3.16 9.86
N THR A 136 -14.98 3.12 10.49
CA THR A 136 -16.09 4.05 10.17
C THR A 136 -16.12 5.25 11.11
N HIS A 137 -15.33 5.23 12.18
CA HIS A 137 -15.23 6.32 13.15
C HIS A 137 -13.82 6.32 13.79
N ILE A 138 -13.24 7.51 14.01
CA ILE A 138 -11.87 7.65 14.50
C ILE A 138 -11.65 6.97 15.86
N ASP A 139 -12.63 7.04 16.76
CA ASP A 139 -12.52 6.47 18.12
C ASP A 139 -12.88 4.97 18.21
N SER A 140 -13.24 4.32 17.11
CA SER A 140 -13.57 2.89 17.16
C SER A 140 -12.31 2.04 17.23
N PRO A 141 -12.31 0.92 17.98
CA PRO A 141 -11.15 0.05 18.05
C PRO A 141 -10.86 -0.62 16.69
N TRP A 142 -9.58 -0.84 16.41
CA TRP A 142 -9.13 -1.71 15.34
C TRP A 142 -9.42 -3.17 15.72
N VAL A 143 -10.24 -3.86 14.92
CA VAL A 143 -10.69 -5.23 15.20
C VAL A 143 -10.52 -6.10 13.95
N GLU A 144 -10.21 -7.40 14.14
CA GLU A 144 -9.97 -8.35 13.05
C GLU A 144 -11.11 -8.46 12.04
N THR A 145 -12.36 -8.26 12.47
CA THR A 145 -13.53 -8.29 11.56
C THR A 145 -13.57 -7.12 10.58
N ARG A 146 -12.69 -6.12 10.73
CA ARG A 146 -12.54 -4.96 9.83
C ARG A 146 -11.23 -5.00 9.03
N LYS A 147 -10.50 -6.12 9.08
CA LYS A 147 -9.33 -6.33 8.23
C LYS A 147 -9.77 -6.60 6.80
N ILE A 148 -9.24 -5.81 5.87
CA ILE A 148 -9.55 -5.90 4.43
C ILE A 148 -8.38 -6.47 3.62
N GLY A 149 -7.18 -6.54 4.19
CA GLY A 149 -6.03 -7.20 3.59
C GLY A 149 -4.96 -7.57 4.61
N GLU A 150 -4.18 -8.59 4.29
CA GLU A 150 -2.99 -8.98 5.06
C GLU A 150 -1.89 -9.50 4.14
N TYR A 151 -0.64 -9.23 4.52
CA TYR A 151 0.57 -9.59 3.80
C TYR A 151 1.58 -10.11 4.82
N THR A 152 1.62 -11.41 5.01
CA THR A 152 2.48 -12.09 6.01
C THR A 152 3.73 -12.71 5.39
N ASP A 153 3.78 -12.79 4.06
CA ASP A 153 4.90 -13.35 3.31
C ASP A 153 5.85 -12.25 2.84
N ALA A 154 7.10 -12.63 2.57
CA ALA A 154 8.08 -11.71 2.01
C ALA A 154 7.69 -11.26 0.59
N VAL A 155 7.84 -9.96 0.34
CA VAL A 155 7.67 -9.25 -0.92
C VAL A 155 8.96 -8.46 -1.19
N GLU A 156 9.94 -9.14 -1.82
CA GLU A 156 11.33 -8.67 -1.90
C GLU A 156 11.54 -7.37 -2.71
N GLU A 157 10.62 -7.09 -3.64
CA GLU A 157 10.65 -5.98 -4.58
C GLU A 157 9.30 -5.25 -4.60
N TRP A 158 9.31 -3.97 -5.00
CA TRP A 158 8.10 -3.16 -5.10
C TRP A 158 7.01 -3.84 -5.93
N THR A 159 5.96 -4.29 -5.25
CA THR A 159 4.84 -5.00 -5.86
C THR A 159 3.57 -4.19 -5.68
N GLU A 160 2.75 -4.11 -6.72
CA GLU A 160 1.42 -3.50 -6.60
C GLU A 160 0.49 -4.46 -5.88
N GLN A 161 -0.16 -3.95 -4.84
CA GLN A 161 -1.23 -4.62 -4.13
C GLN A 161 -2.55 -3.97 -4.49
N THR A 162 -3.60 -4.77 -4.56
CA THR A 162 -4.97 -4.29 -4.84
C THR A 162 -5.95 -5.01 -3.93
N ILE A 163 -6.79 -4.24 -3.25
CA ILE A 163 -7.85 -4.72 -2.36
C ILE A 163 -9.16 -4.10 -2.83
N LEU A 164 -10.19 -4.93 -3.07
CA LEU A 164 -11.54 -4.45 -3.31
C LEU A 164 -12.20 -4.10 -1.96
N ILE A 165 -12.73 -2.88 -1.84
CA ILE A 165 -13.37 -2.32 -0.64
C ILE A 165 -14.88 -2.23 -0.84
#